data_AF-A0A699QH67-F1
#
_entry.id   AF-A0A699QH67-F1
#
_cell.length_a   1.000
_cell.length_b   1.000
_cell.length_c   1.000
_cell.angle_alpha   90.00
_cell.angle_beta   90.00
_cell.angle_gamma   90.00
#
_symmetry.space_group_name_H-M   'P 1'
#
loop_
_entity.id
_entity.type
_entity.pdbx_description
1 polymer ?
#
loop_
_entity_poly.entity_id
_entity_poly.type
_entity_poly.pdbx_seq_one_letter_code
_entity_poly.pdbx_strand_id
1 'polypeptide(L)' 'MGSLKNENEVEGSKDAILYVNGVLKLLPDGLAHLTLLEYLRDVGLTGTKLGCG' A
#
# COMPACT_ATOMS: atom_id res chain seq x y z
N MET A 1 -12.92 -13.58 1.32
CA MET A 1 -11.49 -13.87 1.53
C MET A 1 -10.75 -13.25 0.36
N GLY A 2 -9.80 -12.35 0.62
CA GLY A 2 -9.12 -11.57 -0.42
C GLY A 2 -8.35 -12.49 -1.36
N SER A 3 -8.65 -12.39 -2.65
CA SER A 3 -7.95 -13.14 -3.70
C SER A 3 -6.47 -12.78 -3.67
N LEU A 4 -5.62 -13.81 -3.61
CA LEU A 4 -4.20 -13.69 -3.96
C LEU A 4 -4.15 -13.14 -5.39
N LYS A 5 -3.83 -11.85 -5.55
CA LYS A 5 -3.40 -11.37 -6.85
C LYS A 5 -2.13 -12.13 -7.20
N ASN A 6 -2.05 -12.61 -8.44
CA ASN A 6 -0.97 -13.46 -8.93
C ASN A 6 0.38 -12.86 -8.57
N GLU A 7 1.11 -13.56 -7.70
CA GLU A 7 2.54 -13.36 -7.40
C GLU A 7 3.40 -13.15 -8.66
N ASN A 8 2.97 -13.70 -9.80
CA ASN A 8 3.60 -13.52 -11.10
C ASN A 8 3.56 -12.08 -11.67
N GLU A 9 2.62 -11.20 -11.27
CA GLU A 9 2.64 -9.78 -11.69
C GLU A 9 3.69 -8.97 -10.92
N VAL A 10 4.16 -9.49 -9.79
CA VAL A 10 5.14 -8.83 -8.92
C VAL A 10 6.56 -9.11 -9.39
N GLU A 11 6.81 -10.34 -9.88
CA GLU A 11 8.10 -10.76 -10.45
C GLU A 11 8.42 -10.01 -11.76
N GLY A 12 9.02 -8.83 -11.64
CA GLY A 12 9.51 -8.02 -12.77
C GLY A 12 9.20 -6.53 -12.66
N SER A 13 8.29 -6.14 -11.76
CA SER A 13 8.04 -4.71 -11.48
C SER A 13 9.11 -4.14 -10.55
N LYS A 14 9.50 -2.87 -10.75
CA LYS A 14 10.30 -2.10 -9.79
C LYS A 14 9.44 -1.45 -8.70
N ASP A 15 8.13 -1.73 -8.72
CA ASP A 15 7.17 -1.11 -7.83
C ASP A 15 7.36 -1.62 -6.41
N ALA A 16 7.15 -0.74 -5.44
CA ALA A 16 7.26 -1.11 -4.03
C ALA A 16 6.05 -1.96 -3.62
N ILE A 17 6.28 -2.98 -2.82
CA ILE A 17 5.24 -3.89 -2.33
C ILE A 17 4.84 -3.50 -0.91
N LEU A 18 3.54 -3.45 -0.65
CA LEU A 18 2.98 -3.22 0.68
C LEU A 18 1.88 -4.24 0.98
N TYR A 19 1.88 -4.84 2.16
CA TYR A 19 0.76 -5.63 2.66
C TYR A 19 -0.02 -4.82 3.69
N VAL A 20 -1.33 -4.65 3.49
CA VAL A 20 -2.21 -3.95 4.43
C VAL A 20 -3.38 -4.84 4.78
N ASN A 21 -3.55 -5.15 6.07
CA ASN A 21 -4.61 -6.04 6.57
C ASN A 21 -4.68 -7.38 5.80
N GLY A 22 -3.52 -7.94 5.46
CA GLY A 22 -3.39 -9.19 4.71
C GLY A 22 -3.60 -9.09 3.20
N VAL A 23 -3.80 -7.88 2.65
CA VAL A 23 -3.98 -7.65 1.22
C VAL A 23 -2.71 -7.06 0.61
N LEU A 24 -2.18 -7.71 -0.44
CA LEU A 24 -1.08 -7.22 -1.26
C LEU A 24 -1.48 -5.96 -2.05
N LYS A 25 -0.63 -4.94 -2.01
CA LYS A 25 -0.74 -3.67 -2.73
C LYS A 25 0.60 -3.40 -3.44
N LEU A 26 0.52 -2.99 -4.70
CA LEU A 26 1.65 -2.44 -5.44
C LEU A 26 1.59 -0.92 -5.32
N LEU A 27 2.71 -0.31 -4.98
CA LEU A 27 2.90 1.14 -4.93
C LEU A 27 3.70 1.53 -6.18
N PRO A 28 3.07 2.23 -7.14
CA PRO A 28 3.76 2.73 -8.32
C PRO A 28 4.95 3.61 -7.96
N ASP A 29 5.92 3.69 -8.87
CA ASP A 29 7.02 4.63 -8.78
C ASP A 29 6.53 6.11 -8.70
N GLY A 30 7.37 7.00 -8.16
CA GLY A 30 7.07 8.43 -7.99
C GLY A 30 6.27 8.80 -6.74
N LEU A 31 5.87 7.82 -5.91
CA LEU A 31 5.14 8.03 -4.66
C LEU A 31 6.01 8.22 -3.42
N ALA A 32 7.33 8.45 -3.57
CA ALA A 32 8.25 8.57 -2.45
C ALA A 32 7.94 9.74 -1.48
N HIS A 33 7.15 10.72 -1.93
CA HIS A 33 6.69 11.85 -1.13
C HIS A 33 5.46 11.52 -0.26
N LEU A 34 4.76 10.42 -0.57
CA LEU A 34 3.55 10.02 0.12
C LEU A 34 3.91 9.27 1.42
N THR A 35 3.42 9.77 2.56
CA THR A 35 3.59 9.05 3.82
C THR A 35 2.65 7.85 3.88
N LEU A 36 3.02 6.84 4.69
CA LEU A 36 2.13 5.70 4.93
C LEU A 36 0.80 6.13 5.55
N LEU A 37 0.79 7.17 6.39
CA LEU A 37 -0.43 7.65 7.02
C LEU A 37 -1.40 8.28 6.00
N GLU A 38 -0.89 9.09 5.08
CA GLU A 38 -1.67 9.64 3.96
C GLU A 38 -2.21 8.51 3.10
N TYR A 39 -1.35 7.58 2.67
CA TYR A 39 -1.77 6.42 1.89
C TYR A 39 -2.91 5.63 2.54
N LEU A 40 -2.79 5.30 3.84
CA LEU A 40 -3.82 4.54 4.55
C LEU A 40 -5.15 5.28 4.61
N ARG A 41 -5.12 6.60 4.84
CA ARG A 41 -6.33 7.41 4.92
C ARG A 41 -6.99 7.60 3.55
N ASP A 42 -6.21 7.75 2.49
CA ASP A 42 -6.68 7.87 1.11
C ASP A 42 -7.36 6.58 0.62
N VAL A 43 -6.87 5.40 1.03
CA VAL A 43 -7.52 4.11 0.72
C VAL A 43 -8.67 3.76 1.67
N GLY A 44 -9.13 4.72 2.49
CA GLY A 44 -10.30 4.58 3.37
C GLY A 44 -10.03 3.90 4.72
N LEU A 45 -8.78 3.57 5.04
CA LEU A 45 -8.37 2.98 6.33
C LEU A 45 -8.08 4.09 7.34
N THR A 46 -9.14 4.76 7.78
CA THR A 46 -9.05 5.97 8.62
C THR A 46 -8.84 5.68 10.11
N GLY A 47 -8.68 4.42 10.53
CA GLY A 47 -8.46 4.04 11.93
C GLY A 47 -7.17 4.60 12.51
N THR A 48 -6.09 4.64 11.71
CA THR A 48 -4.81 5.25 12.09
C THR A 48 -4.92 6.77 12.06
N LYS A 49 -4.46 7.44 13.11
CA LYS A 49 -4.65 8.89 13.32
C LYS A 49 -3.33 9.65 13.25
N LEU A 50 -3.40 10.94 12.93
CA LEU A 50 -2.32 11.90 13.12
C LEU A 50 -2.51 12.59 14.47
N GLY A 51 -1.54 12.44 15.38
CA GLY A 51 -1.52 13.17 16.66
C GLY A 51 -0.50 14.29 16.64
N CYS A 52 0.75 13.93 16.41
CA CYS A 52 1.85 14.81 16.08
C CYS A 52 2.80 14.02 15.18
N GLY A 53 3.24 14.62 14.07
CA GLY A 53 3.96 13.96 12.98
C GLY A 53 4.19 14.94 11.86
#